data_AF-A0A930SLK0-F1
#
_entry.id   AF-A0A930SLK0-F1
#
_cell.length_a   1.000
_cell.length_b   1.000
_cell.length_c   1.000
_cell.angle_alpha   90.00
_cell.angle_beta   90.00
_cell.angle_gamma   90.00
#
_symmetry.space_group_name_H-M   'P 1'
#
loop_
_entity.id
_entity.type
_entity.pdbx_description
1 polymer ?
#
loop_
_entity_poly.entity_id
_entity_poly.type
_entity_poly.pdbx_seq_one_letter_code
_entity_poly.pdbx_strand_id
1 'polypeptide(L)'
;MSPDSFSAPPQQPTAPASKADPIQRSARRPGFGRVLVSTFLTIFLAELGDKTQVATLLMSAESGNPWVVFLGAGTALVLTSLLGVVVGQWLARRVSPRTLDTAAGVMLLVITVWLLWDVVTL
;
A
#
# COMPACT_ATOMS: atom_id res chain seq x y z
N MET A 1 -12.31 34.71 76.70
CA MET A 1 -13.44 34.55 75.77
C MET A 1 -13.20 35.47 74.59
N SER A 2 -12.60 34.91 73.54
CA SER A 2 -12.67 35.42 72.17
C SER A 2 -12.88 34.18 71.29
N PRO A 3 -14.09 34.02 70.72
CA PRO A 3 -14.37 33.01 69.71
C PRO A 3 -13.79 33.47 68.36
N ASP A 4 -13.79 32.55 67.39
CA ASP A 4 -13.68 32.80 65.95
C ASP A 4 -12.28 33.06 65.37
N SER A 5 -11.70 32.03 64.76
CA SER A 5 -11.57 32.01 63.31
C SER A 5 -10.92 30.69 62.87
N PHE A 6 -11.78 29.73 62.59
CA PHE A 6 -11.51 28.67 61.62
C PHE A 6 -10.96 29.32 60.34
N SER A 7 -9.64 29.33 60.18
CA SER A 7 -9.00 29.58 58.89
C SER A 7 -8.66 28.22 58.33
N ALA A 8 -9.49 27.72 57.42
CA ALA A 8 -9.27 26.46 56.72
C ALA A 8 -7.83 26.40 56.17
N PRO A 9 -7.16 25.23 56.23
CA PRO A 9 -5.87 25.09 55.56
C PRO A 9 -6.04 25.43 54.06
N PRO A 10 -5.23 26.34 53.49
CA PRO A 10 -5.30 26.66 52.07
C PRO A 10 -5.07 25.40 51.25
N GLN A 11 -5.96 25.22 50.27
CA GLN A 11 -6.14 23.99 49.51
C GLN A 11 -4.85 23.52 48.86
N GLN A 12 -4.67 22.20 48.93
CA GLN A 12 -3.70 21.36 48.28
C GLN A 12 -3.27 21.91 46.91
N PRO A 13 -1.94 22.00 46.61
CA PRO A 13 -1.46 22.41 45.30
C PRO A 13 -2.21 21.64 44.23
N THR A 14 -2.92 22.40 43.40
CA THR A 14 -3.71 21.92 42.27
C THR A 14 -2.87 20.89 41.51
N ALA A 15 -3.41 19.68 41.38
CA ALA A 15 -2.85 18.65 40.52
C ALA A 15 -2.45 19.31 39.19
N PRO A 16 -1.26 19.04 38.64
CA PRO A 16 -0.89 19.61 37.37
C PRO A 16 -2.00 19.26 36.40
N ALA A 17 -2.63 20.28 35.80
CA ALA A 17 -3.53 20.10 34.68
C ALA A 17 -2.78 19.22 33.69
N SER A 18 -3.18 17.95 33.62
CA SER A 18 -2.64 16.96 32.71
C SER A 18 -2.91 17.50 31.33
N LYS A 19 -1.92 18.21 30.77
CA LYS A 19 -1.88 18.58 29.36
C LYS A 19 -2.02 17.25 28.63
N ALA A 20 -3.22 16.99 28.12
CA ALA A 20 -3.44 15.88 27.24
C ALA A 20 -2.47 16.07 26.07
N ASP A 21 -1.41 15.26 26.01
CA ASP A 21 -0.47 15.26 24.91
C ASP A 21 -1.28 15.09 23.61
N PRO A 22 -1.31 16.09 22.71
CA PRO A 22 -1.98 15.94 21.40
C PRO A 22 -1.31 14.87 20.52
N ILE A 23 -0.17 14.34 20.98
CA ILE A 23 0.74 13.44 20.27
C ILE A 23 0.60 11.97 20.76
N GLN A 24 -0.48 11.63 21.47
CA GLN A 24 -0.89 10.24 21.68
C GLN A 24 -2.17 9.91 20.92
N ARG A 25 -2.23 10.24 19.62
CA ARG A 25 -3.12 9.50 18.71
C ARG A 25 -2.51 8.12 18.50
N SER A 26 -2.83 7.20 19.42
CA SER A 26 -2.66 5.77 19.22
C SER A 26 -3.10 5.43 17.80
N ALA A 27 -2.13 5.10 16.93
CA ALA A 27 -2.37 4.77 15.54
C ALA A 27 -3.22 3.50 15.51
N ARG A 28 -4.55 3.68 15.47
CA ARG A 28 -5.50 2.58 15.40
C ARG A 28 -5.17 1.81 14.13
N ARG A 29 -4.65 0.59 14.29
CA ARG A 29 -4.37 -0.30 13.15
C ARG A 29 -5.64 -0.35 12.31
N PRO A 30 -5.58 0.00 11.01
CA PRO A 30 -6.76 -0.05 10.17
C PRO A 30 -7.33 -1.47 10.22
N GLY A 31 -8.65 -1.58 10.36
CA GLY A 31 -9.31 -2.90 10.33
C GLY A 31 -9.03 -3.59 9.00
N PHE A 32 -8.98 -4.92 9.00
CA PHE A 32 -8.67 -5.73 7.81
C PHE A 32 -9.50 -5.33 6.58
N GLY A 33 -10.81 -5.11 6.76
CA GLY A 33 -11.69 -4.65 5.67
C GLY A 33 -11.28 -3.30 5.09
N ARG A 34 -10.75 -2.38 5.92
CA ARG A 34 -10.25 -1.09 5.45
C ARG A 34 -8.99 -1.25 4.60
N VAL A 35 -8.08 -2.12 5.02
CA VAL A 35 -6.87 -2.45 4.26
C VAL A 35 -7.25 -3.08 2.93
N LEU A 36 -8.08 -4.13 2.94
CA LEU A 36 -8.57 -4.79 1.73
C LEU A 36 -9.18 -3.81 0.73
N VAL A 37 -10.16 -3.00 1.17
CA VAL A 37 -10.83 -2.05 0.27
C VAL A 37 -9.84 -1.02 -0.26
N SER A 38 -8.96 -0.48 0.57
CA SER A 38 -7.97 0.51 0.12
C SER A 38 -6.99 -0.07 -0.89
N THR A 39 -6.42 -1.23 -0.62
CA THR A 39 -5.46 -1.90 -1.50
C THR A 39 -6.14 -2.33 -2.80
N PHE A 40 -7.36 -2.89 -2.73
CA PHE A 40 -8.14 -3.25 -3.92
C PHE A 40 -8.41 -2.03 -4.79
N LEU A 41 -8.93 -0.93 -4.24
CA LEU A 41 -9.22 0.27 -5.03
C LEU A 41 -7.95 0.86 -5.63
N THR A 42 -6.87 1.00 -4.84
CA THR A 42 -5.61 1.56 -5.33
C THR A 42 -5.05 0.74 -6.49
N ILE A 43 -5.00 -0.58 -6.36
CA ILE A 43 -4.47 -1.46 -7.41
C ILE A 43 -5.44 -1.49 -8.60
N PHE A 44 -6.75 -1.61 -8.36
CA PHE A 44 -7.75 -1.61 -9.43
C PHE A 44 -7.64 -0.35 -10.29
N LEU A 45 -7.59 0.83 -9.66
CA LEU A 45 -7.45 2.10 -10.39
C LEU A 45 -6.10 2.21 -11.12
N ALA A 46 -5.01 1.70 -10.53
CA ALA A 46 -3.69 1.71 -11.16
C ALA A 46 -3.62 0.78 -12.39
N GLU A 47 -4.40 -0.30 -12.39
CA GLU A 47 -4.39 -1.33 -13.44
C GLU A 47 -5.50 -1.12 -14.49
N LEU A 48 -6.44 -0.19 -14.29
CA LEU A 48 -7.53 0.08 -15.23
C LEU A 48 -6.99 0.51 -16.60
N GLY A 49 -7.32 -0.27 -17.64
CA GLY A 49 -6.88 0.00 -19.00
C GLY A 49 -5.46 -0.49 -19.31
N ASP A 50 -4.86 -1.34 -18.46
CA ASP A 50 -3.59 -1.97 -18.78
C ASP A 50 -3.68 -2.88 -20.03
N LYS A 51 -2.55 -3.06 -20.70
CA LYS A 51 -2.38 -3.93 -21.87
C LYS A 51 -2.84 -5.35 -21.60
N THR A 52 -2.66 -5.86 -20.38
CA THR A 52 -3.15 -7.19 -20.00
C THR A 52 -4.67 -7.30 -20.06
N GLN A 53 -5.41 -6.22 -19.78
CA GLN A 53 -6.88 -6.21 -19.89
C GLN A 53 -7.34 -6.29 -21.35
N VAL A 54 -6.69 -5.54 -22.25
CA VAL A 54 -6.97 -5.59 -23.70
C VAL A 54 -6.65 -6.98 -24.26
N ALA A 55 -5.50 -7.56 -23.87
CA ALA A 55 -5.13 -8.92 -24.28
C ALA A 55 -6.13 -9.97 -23.78
N THR A 56 -6.57 -9.87 -22.52
CA THR A 56 -7.57 -10.78 -21.95
C THR A 56 -8.92 -10.64 -22.65
N LEU A 57 -9.35 -9.42 -22.96
CA LEU A 57 -10.58 -9.15 -23.71
C LEU A 57 -10.51 -9.76 -25.11
N LEU A 58 -9.41 -9.55 -25.83
CA LEU A 58 -9.21 -10.11 -27.17
C LEU A 58 -9.21 -11.64 -27.14
N MET A 59 -8.50 -12.24 -26.18
CA MET A 59 -8.46 -13.70 -26.01
C MET A 59 -9.84 -14.27 -25.63
N SER A 60 -10.62 -13.53 -24.84
CA SER A 60 -12.01 -13.88 -24.53
C SER A 60 -12.91 -13.80 -25.77
N ALA A 61 -12.69 -12.82 -26.65
CA ALA A 61 -13.43 -12.68 -27.89
C ALA A 61 -13.08 -13.79 -28.90
N GLU A 62 -11.81 -14.18 -28.98
CA GLU A 62 -11.34 -15.21 -29.92
C GLU A 62 -11.69 -16.64 -29.46
N SER A 63 -11.58 -16.93 -28.17
CA SER A 63 -11.82 -18.29 -27.64
C SER A 63 -13.28 -18.73 -27.66
N GLY A 64 -14.24 -17.79 -27.75
CA GLY A 64 -15.67 -18.06 -27.64
C GLY A 64 -16.12 -18.60 -26.27
N ASN A 65 -15.21 -18.73 -25.29
CA ASN A 65 -15.49 -19.24 -23.94
C ASN A 65 -14.87 -18.32 -22.87
N PRO A 66 -15.61 -17.30 -22.40
CA PRO A 66 -15.08 -16.31 -21.47
C PRO A 66 -14.69 -16.90 -20.11
N TRP A 67 -15.31 -18.00 -19.69
CA TRP A 67 -14.99 -18.64 -18.41
C TRP A 67 -13.61 -19.29 -18.39
N VAL A 68 -13.21 -19.91 -19.50
CA VAL A 68 -11.88 -20.52 -19.63
C VAL A 68 -10.81 -19.44 -19.61
N VAL A 69 -11.02 -18.33 -20.32
CA VAL A 69 -10.09 -17.20 -20.33
C VAL A 69 -10.02 -16.52 -18.97
N PHE A 70 -11.16 -16.32 -18.30
CA PHE A 70 -11.19 -15.79 -16.94
C PHE A 70 -10.38 -16.63 -15.96
N LEU A 71 -10.59 -17.96 -15.95
CA LEU A 71 -9.85 -18.86 -15.07
C LEU A 71 -8.36 -18.91 -15.43
N GLY A 72 -8.03 -18.94 -16.73
CA GLY A 72 -6.64 -18.95 -17.20
C GLY A 72 -5.89 -17.68 -16.83
N ALA A 73 -6.42 -16.51 -17.20
CA ALA A 73 -5.83 -15.21 -16.91
C ALA A 73 -5.79 -14.93 -15.39
N GLY A 74 -6.86 -15.27 -14.66
CA GLY A 74 -6.92 -15.14 -13.21
C GLY A 74 -5.86 -16.01 -12.51
N THR A 75 -5.71 -17.27 -12.93
CA THR A 75 -4.68 -18.17 -12.39
C THR A 75 -3.28 -17.66 -12.72
N ALA A 76 -3.04 -17.21 -13.96
CA ALA A 76 -1.76 -16.64 -14.36
C ALA A 76 -1.40 -15.41 -13.53
N LEU A 77 -2.36 -14.51 -13.26
CA LEU A 77 -2.17 -13.33 -12.42
C LEU A 77 -1.81 -13.70 -10.98
N VAL A 78 -2.54 -14.64 -10.38
CA VAL A 78 -2.26 -15.12 -9.01
C VAL A 78 -0.88 -15.75 -8.93
N LEU A 79 -0.52 -16.63 -9.87
CA LEU A 79 0.78 -17.30 -9.89
C LEU A 79 1.93 -16.32 -10.08
N THR A 80 1.79 -15.38 -11.02
CA THR A 80 2.82 -14.37 -11.29
C THR A 80 2.99 -13.44 -10.09
N SER A 81 1.90 -13.02 -9.45
CA SER A 81 1.94 -12.21 -8.23
C SER A 81 2.63 -12.95 -7.08
N LEU A 82 2.26 -14.23 -6.87
CA LEU A 82 2.87 -15.06 -5.83
C LEU A 82 4.37 -15.23 -6.05
N LEU A 83 4.77 -15.51 -7.31
CA LEU A 83 6.17 -15.63 -7.68
C LEU A 83 6.92 -14.32 -7.43
N GLY A 84 6.34 -13.19 -7.83
CA GLY A 84 6.88 -11.85 -7.58
C GLY A 84 7.10 -11.56 -6.09
N VAL A 85 6.12 -11.91 -5.24
CA VAL A 85 6.26 -11.74 -3.77
C VAL A 85 7.34 -12.66 -3.20
N VAL A 86 7.39 -13.93 -3.60
CA VAL A 86 8.39 -14.89 -3.09
C VAL A 86 9.81 -14.46 -3.48
N VAL A 87 10.01 -14.12 -4.76
CA VAL A 87 11.31 -13.67 -5.28
C VAL A 87 11.69 -12.32 -4.66
N GLY A 88 10.75 -11.38 -4.60
CA GLY A 88 10.95 -10.06 -4.00
C GLY A 88 11.33 -10.15 -2.52
N GLN A 89 10.64 -11.01 -1.75
CA GLN A 89 10.96 -11.25 -0.35
C GLN A 89 12.34 -11.90 -0.17
N TRP A 90 12.70 -12.86 -1.02
CA TRP A 90 14.02 -13.48 -1.01
C TRP A 90 15.12 -12.44 -1.29
N LEU A 91 14.91 -11.60 -2.29
CA LEU A 91 15.85 -10.55 -2.69
C LEU A 91 16.00 -9.46 -1.63
N ALA A 92 14.90 -9.03 -1.02
CA ALA A 92 14.88 -8.04 0.07
C ALA A 92 15.64 -8.48 1.32
N ARG A 93 15.82 -9.79 1.53
CA ARG A 93 16.65 -10.33 2.62
C ARG A 93 18.15 -10.34 2.30
N ARG A 94 18.52 -10.32 1.02
CA ARG A 94 19.91 -10.45 0.54
C ARG A 94 20.53 -9.10 0.17
N VAL A 95 19.72 -8.11 -0.20
CA VAL A 95 20.16 -6.85 -0.80
C VAL A 95 19.64 -5.67 0.00
N SER A 96 20.42 -4.59 0.10
CA SER A 96 20.00 -3.38 0.82
C SER A 96 18.79 -2.72 0.12
N PRO A 97 17.83 -2.14 0.88
CA PRO A 97 16.66 -1.47 0.30
C PRO A 97 17.03 -0.37 -0.71
N ARG A 98 18.08 0.41 -0.40
CA ARG A 98 18.57 1.49 -1.29
C ARG A 98 19.02 0.98 -2.65
N THR A 99 19.67 -0.19 -2.67
CA THR A 99 20.10 -0.83 -3.92
C THR A 99 18.89 -1.30 -4.73
N LEU A 100 17.87 -1.85 -4.08
CA LEU A 100 16.65 -2.30 -4.76
C LEU A 100 15.87 -1.13 -5.37
N ASP A 101 15.67 -0.05 -4.61
CA ASP A 101 14.97 1.13 -5.10
C ASP A 101 15.71 1.77 -6.29
N THR A 102 17.04 1.89 -6.18
CA THR A 102 17.88 2.44 -7.26
C THR A 102 17.85 1.53 -8.48
N ALA A 103 17.98 0.21 -8.30
CA ALA A 103 17.96 -0.75 -9.40
C ALA A 103 16.60 -0.75 -10.11
N ALA A 104 15.49 -0.73 -9.38
CA ALA A 104 14.15 -0.64 -9.94
C ALA A 104 13.97 0.64 -10.77
N GLY A 105 14.40 1.78 -10.24
CA GLY A 105 14.35 3.06 -10.96
C GLY A 105 15.20 3.09 -12.23
N VAL A 106 16.43 2.58 -12.16
CA VAL A 106 17.33 2.50 -13.33
C VAL A 106 16.76 1.54 -14.38
N MET A 107 16.26 0.37 -13.97
CA MET A 107 15.65 -0.59 -14.88
C MET A 107 14.42 -0.01 -15.58
N LEU A 108 13.58 0.74 -14.86
CA LEU A 108 12.44 1.44 -15.42
C LEU A 108 12.85 2.49 -16.46
N LEU A 109 13.89 3.29 -16.16
CA LEU A 109 14.40 4.31 -17.07
C LEU A 109 14.96 3.68 -18.36
N VAL A 110 15.74 2.61 -18.22
CA VAL A 110 16.28 1.85 -19.36
C VAL A 110 15.16 1.32 -20.25
N ILE A 111 14.15 0.65 -19.68
CA ILE A 111 13.01 0.11 -20.44
C ILE A 111 12.24 1.25 -21.12
N THR A 112 12.08 2.39 -20.44
CA THR A 112 11.38 3.56 -20.97
C THR A 112 12.10 4.15 -22.18
N VAL A 113 13.42 4.36 -22.08
CA VAL A 113 14.22 4.88 -23.20
C VAL A 113 14.21 3.89 -24.36
N TRP A 114 14.30 2.58 -24.07
CA TRP A 114 14.27 1.55 -25.10
C TRP A 114 12.93 1.51 -25.85
N LEU A 115 11.81 1.50 -25.13
CA LEU A 115 10.48 1.54 -25.75
C LEU A 115 10.23 2.85 -26.50
N LEU A 116 10.74 3.98 -26.00
CA LEU A 116 10.61 5.26 -26.70
C LEU A 116 11.40 5.27 -28.01
N TRP A 117 12.60 4.70 -28.00
CA TRP A 117 13.40 4.54 -29.21
C TRP A 117 12.67 3.69 -30.25
N ASP A 118 12.20 2.51 -29.84
CA ASP A 118 11.45 1.61 -30.72
C ASP A 118 10.24 2.32 -31.34
N VAL A 119 9.45 3.05 -30.53
CA VAL A 119 8.30 3.83 -31.01
C VAL A 119 8.67 4.94 -31.99
N VAL A 120 9.81 5.61 -31.81
CA VAL A 120 10.26 6.69 -32.71
C VAL A 120 10.81 6.14 -34.02
N THR A 121 11.36 4.92 -34.01
CA THR A 121 11.92 4.27 -35.20
C THR A 121 10.92 3.40 -35.98
N LEU A 122 9.73 3.18 -35.44
CA LEU A 122 8.58 2.54 -36.10
C LEU A 122 7.91 3.48 -37.11
#